data_AF-A0A7C7V4Y0-F1
#
_entry.id   AF-A0A7C7V4Y0-F1
#
_cell.length_a   1.000
_cell.length_b   1.000
_cell.length_c   1.000
_cell.angle_alpha   90.00
_cell.angle_beta   90.00
_cell.angle_gamma   90.00
#
_symmetry.space_group_name_H-M   'P 1'
#
loop_
_entity.id
_entity.type
_entity.pdbx_description
1 polymer ?
#
loop_
_entity_poly.entity_id
_entity_poly.type
_entity_poly.pdbx_seq_one_letter_code
_entity_poly.pdbx_strand_id
1 'polypeptide(L)'
;MIRKLALTVALSTLALPAAAQSTFERFEAAAVSMNRMTNDALLAEIPSLEGNLPAPEWDDGLRAAYTCMYDGYVADVGEDAMLAMVIAMESAVETVTNDQVLQGGFAGETPEGLGEERAVEIVRQCRVVEAFTDRMVASGATNILTQEPQWRP
;
A
#
# COMPACT_ATOMS: atom_id res chain seq x y z
N MET A 1 -55.94 23.17 -19.19
CA MET A 1 -54.69 22.98 -19.95
C MET A 1 -53.58 23.78 -19.29
N ILE A 2 -52.75 23.15 -18.46
CA ILE A 2 -51.60 23.83 -17.81
C ILE A 2 -50.36 23.05 -18.21
N ARG A 3 -49.52 23.70 -19.03
CA ARG A 3 -48.26 23.17 -19.57
C ARG A 3 -47.28 22.93 -18.41
N LYS A 4 -46.81 21.69 -18.25
CA LYS A 4 -45.75 21.32 -17.33
C LYS A 4 -44.43 21.90 -17.86
N LEU A 5 -43.80 22.82 -17.10
CA LEU A 5 -42.39 23.14 -17.29
C LEU A 5 -41.58 21.90 -16.88
N ALA A 6 -40.93 21.27 -17.85
CA ALA A 6 -39.92 20.26 -17.60
C ALA A 6 -38.63 20.98 -17.17
N LEU A 7 -38.28 20.85 -15.90
CA LEU A 7 -37.01 21.28 -15.35
C LEU A 7 -35.95 20.25 -15.76
N THR A 8 -35.22 20.53 -16.83
CA THR A 8 -34.07 19.73 -17.25
C THR A 8 -32.95 19.96 -16.25
N VAL A 9 -32.85 19.09 -15.24
CA VAL A 9 -31.67 19.00 -14.38
C VAL A 9 -30.54 18.50 -15.27
N ALA A 10 -29.69 19.43 -15.71
CA ALA A 10 -28.42 19.12 -16.34
C ALA A 10 -27.58 18.37 -15.30
N LEU A 11 -27.56 17.04 -15.44
CA LEU A 11 -26.69 16.16 -14.69
C LEU A 11 -25.26 16.42 -15.21
N SER A 12 -24.63 17.44 -14.64
CA SER A 12 -23.20 17.69 -14.80
C SER A 12 -22.48 16.46 -14.28
N THR A 13 -22.02 15.62 -15.20
CA THR A 13 -21.02 14.59 -14.95
C THR A 13 -19.75 15.29 -14.50
N LEU A 14 -19.67 15.55 -13.19
CA LEU A 14 -18.44 15.95 -12.52
C LEU A 14 -17.50 14.76 -12.63
N ALA A 15 -16.71 14.73 -13.70
CA ALA A 15 -15.42 14.08 -13.67
C ALA A 15 -14.66 14.76 -12.53
N LEU A 16 -14.55 14.07 -11.39
CA LEU A 16 -13.70 14.50 -10.30
C LEU A 16 -12.29 14.72 -10.89
N PRO A 17 -11.67 15.89 -10.69
CA PRO A 17 -10.36 16.13 -11.24
C PRO A 17 -9.40 15.15 -10.58
N ALA A 18 -8.68 14.35 -11.37
CA ALA A 18 -7.58 13.49 -10.93
C ALA A 18 -6.38 14.27 -10.34
N ALA A 19 -6.55 15.55 -10.00
CA ALA A 19 -5.51 16.52 -9.67
C ALA A 19 -5.50 16.95 -8.20
N ALA A 20 -6.21 16.24 -7.30
CA ALA A 20 -6.32 16.62 -5.88
C ALA A 20 -5.86 15.55 -4.90
N GLN A 21 -5.35 14.41 -5.37
CA GLN A 21 -4.89 13.34 -4.49
C GLN A 21 -3.55 13.73 -3.88
N SER A 22 -3.47 13.73 -2.55
CA SER A 22 -2.22 14.01 -1.83
C SER A 22 -1.17 12.95 -2.15
N THR A 23 0.12 13.30 -2.00
CA THR A 23 1.21 12.33 -2.18
C THR A 23 1.05 11.13 -1.25
N PHE A 24 0.56 11.32 -0.02
CA PHE A 24 0.25 10.23 0.90
C PHE A 24 -0.87 9.31 0.41
N GLU A 25 -1.95 9.86 -0.15
CA GLU A 25 -3.03 9.02 -0.73
C GLU A 25 -2.56 8.26 -1.98
N ARG A 26 -1.63 8.83 -2.75
CA ARG A 26 -0.98 8.13 -3.87
C ARG A 26 -0.06 7.02 -3.38
N PHE A 27 0.73 7.30 -2.34
CA PHE A 27 1.57 6.31 -1.66
C PHE A 27 0.75 5.11 -1.18
N GLU A 28 -0.36 5.36 -0.48
CA GLU A 28 -1.27 4.30 -0.04
C GLU A 28 -1.83 3.53 -1.24
N ALA A 29 -2.32 4.20 -2.28
CA ALA A 29 -2.89 3.52 -3.44
C ALA A 29 -1.88 2.60 -4.15
N ALA A 30 -0.63 3.05 -4.27
CA ALA A 30 0.47 2.24 -4.79
C ALA A 30 0.75 1.04 -3.87
N ALA A 31 0.90 1.26 -2.56
CA ALA A 31 1.16 0.19 -1.59
C ALA A 31 0.03 -0.86 -1.51
N VAL A 32 -1.24 -0.44 -1.58
CA VAL A 32 -2.40 -1.35 -1.65
C VAL A 32 -2.34 -2.20 -2.92
N SER A 33 -1.95 -1.60 -4.04
CA SER A 33 -1.79 -2.33 -5.30
C SER A 33 -0.66 -3.36 -5.21
N MET A 34 0.49 -2.98 -4.63
CA MET A 34 1.62 -3.89 -4.38
C MET A 34 1.24 -5.04 -3.44
N ASN A 35 0.48 -4.76 -2.38
CA ASN A 35 -0.02 -5.79 -1.45
C ASN A 35 -0.97 -6.75 -2.17
N ARG A 36 -1.83 -6.27 -3.06
CA ARG A 36 -2.71 -7.13 -3.86
C ARG A 36 -1.90 -8.07 -4.75
N MET A 37 -0.89 -7.55 -5.44
CA MET A 37 -0.01 -8.36 -6.28
C MET A 37 0.76 -9.40 -5.45
N THR A 38 1.26 -9.02 -4.27
CA THR A 38 1.91 -9.94 -3.34
C THR A 38 0.96 -11.04 -2.88
N ASN A 39 -0.27 -10.69 -2.51
CA ASN A 39 -1.28 -11.66 -2.11
C ASN A 39 -1.62 -12.62 -3.26
N ASP A 40 -1.83 -12.10 -4.47
CA ASP A 40 -2.12 -12.91 -5.66
C ASP A 40 -0.98 -13.88 -5.99
N ALA A 41 0.28 -13.41 -5.88
CA ALA A 41 1.45 -14.25 -6.08
C ALA A 41 1.58 -15.33 -5.00
N LEU A 42 1.36 -14.98 -3.72
CA LEU A 42 1.36 -15.94 -2.62
C LEU A 42 0.26 -17.00 -2.77
N LEU A 43 -0.93 -16.62 -3.25
CA LEU A 43 -2.02 -17.57 -3.49
C LEU A 43 -1.73 -18.52 -4.66
N ALA A 44 -1.02 -18.03 -5.68
CA ALA A 44 -0.60 -18.87 -6.80
C ALA A 44 0.38 -19.97 -6.33
N GLU A 45 1.28 -19.64 -5.42
CA GLU A 45 2.27 -20.58 -4.87
C GLU A 45 1.72 -21.44 -3.73
N ILE A 46 0.85 -20.88 -2.90
CA ILE A 46 0.34 -21.51 -1.68
C ILE A 46 -1.18 -21.32 -1.63
N PRO A 47 -1.95 -22.14 -2.36
CA PRO A 47 -3.42 -22.03 -2.40
C PRO A 47 -4.09 -22.20 -1.03
N SER A 48 -3.42 -22.85 -0.07
CA SER A 48 -3.92 -22.99 1.30
C SER A 48 -4.10 -21.65 2.02
N LEU A 49 -3.47 -20.57 1.54
CA LEU A 49 -3.62 -19.21 2.06
C LEU A 49 -4.95 -18.54 1.66
N GLU A 50 -5.75 -19.15 0.80
CA GLU A 50 -7.04 -18.58 0.39
C GLU A 50 -7.93 -18.28 1.61
N GLY A 51 -8.44 -17.05 1.67
CA GLY A 51 -9.24 -16.56 2.80
C GLY A 51 -8.47 -16.30 4.11
N ASN A 52 -7.14 -16.52 4.12
CA ASN A 52 -6.29 -16.35 5.30
C ASN A 52 -5.22 -15.27 5.12
N LEU A 53 -5.16 -14.60 3.97
CA LEU A 53 -4.32 -13.41 3.78
C LEU A 53 -5.03 -12.16 4.29
N PRO A 54 -4.28 -11.16 4.81
CA PRO A 54 -4.88 -9.89 5.15
C PRO A 54 -5.41 -9.22 3.89
N ALA A 55 -6.50 -8.45 4.03
CA ALA A 55 -6.99 -7.63 2.94
C ALA A 55 -5.86 -6.69 2.44
N PRO A 56 -5.76 -6.42 1.13
CA PRO A 56 -4.76 -5.49 0.60
C PRO A 56 -4.91 -4.07 1.16
N GLU A 57 -6.14 -3.65 1.44
CA GLU A 57 -6.49 -2.31 1.91
C GLU A 57 -6.03 -2.08 3.36
N TRP A 58 -5.57 -0.86 3.66
CA TRP A 58 -5.14 -0.51 5.00
C TRP A 58 -6.34 -0.31 5.93
N ASP A 59 -6.24 -0.85 7.14
CA ASP A 59 -7.13 -0.49 8.24
C ASP A 59 -6.59 0.77 8.92
N ASP A 60 -7.36 1.30 9.88
CA ASP A 60 -7.01 2.51 10.61
C ASP A 60 -5.65 2.40 11.33
N GLY A 61 -5.29 1.21 11.83
CA GLY A 61 -4.04 0.97 12.54
C GLY A 61 -2.83 1.02 11.61
N LEU A 62 -2.91 0.31 10.49
CA LEU A 62 -1.87 0.29 9.47
C LEU A 62 -1.72 1.66 8.82
N ARG A 63 -2.84 2.31 8.49
CA ARG A 63 -2.85 3.66 7.93
C ARG A 63 -2.20 4.64 8.89
N ALA A 64 -2.51 4.61 10.18
CA ALA A 64 -1.89 5.49 11.17
C ALA A 64 -0.36 5.28 11.29
N ALA A 65 0.10 4.03 11.27
CA ALA A 65 1.53 3.71 11.31
C ALA A 65 2.26 4.25 10.07
N TYR A 66 1.70 4.04 8.88
CA TYR A 66 2.28 4.56 7.64
C TYR A 66 2.18 6.09 7.52
N THR A 67 1.13 6.73 8.05
CA THR A 67 1.08 8.20 8.15
C THR A 67 2.22 8.72 9.03
N CYS A 68 2.44 8.14 10.21
CA CYS A 68 3.57 8.50 11.07
C CYS A 68 4.91 8.36 10.34
N MET A 69 5.11 7.24 9.62
CA MET A 69 6.34 7.00 8.87
C MET A 69 6.52 8.01 7.75
N TYR A 70 5.45 8.25 6.97
CA TYR A 70 5.43 9.21 5.88
C TYR A 70 5.78 10.61 6.38
N ASP A 71 5.13 11.08 7.44
CA ASP A 71 5.39 12.39 8.06
C ASP A 71 6.84 12.49 8.55
N GLY A 72 7.39 11.42 9.11
CA GLY A 72 8.79 11.34 9.52
C GLY A 72 9.76 11.47 8.34
N TYR A 73 9.47 10.82 7.22
CA TYR A 73 10.28 10.94 6.00
C TYR A 73 10.19 12.36 5.41
N VAL A 74 8.99 12.93 5.32
CA VAL A 74 8.80 14.32 4.86
C VAL A 74 9.57 15.29 5.74
N ALA A 75 9.59 15.09 7.07
CA ALA A 75 10.33 15.96 7.98
C ALA A 75 11.85 15.94 7.73
N ASP A 76 12.41 14.81 7.30
CA ASP A 76 13.84 14.63 7.10
C ASP A 76 14.32 14.97 5.68
N VAL A 77 13.56 14.59 4.65
CA VAL A 77 13.97 14.76 3.22
C VAL A 77 13.05 15.66 2.40
N GLY A 78 11.91 16.06 2.94
CA GLY A 78 10.94 16.90 2.26
C GLY A 78 9.94 16.14 1.37
N GLU A 79 8.88 16.84 1.02
CA GLU A 79 7.77 16.31 0.22
C GLU A 79 8.20 15.93 -1.21
N ASP A 80 9.16 16.65 -1.81
CA ASP A 80 9.62 16.38 -3.18
C ASP A 80 10.31 15.01 -3.29
N ALA A 81 11.11 14.62 -2.29
CA ALA A 81 11.75 13.30 -2.24
C ALA A 81 10.71 12.18 -2.05
N MET A 82 9.68 12.42 -1.23
CA MET A 82 8.57 11.49 -1.07
C MET A 82 7.75 11.35 -2.36
N LEU A 83 7.47 12.46 -3.05
CA LEU A 83 6.78 12.43 -4.33
C LEU A 83 7.56 11.64 -5.38
N ALA A 84 8.87 11.80 -5.47
CA ALA A 84 9.72 11.04 -6.37
C ALA A 84 9.65 9.53 -6.08
N MET A 85 9.72 9.14 -4.80
CA MET A 85 9.57 7.75 -4.37
C MET A 85 8.19 7.19 -4.76
N VAL A 86 7.11 7.95 -4.52
CA VAL A 86 5.75 7.50 -4.87
C VAL A 86 5.59 7.31 -6.37
N ILE A 87 6.16 8.18 -7.20
CA ILE A 87 6.17 8.02 -8.67
C ILE A 87 6.91 6.73 -9.06
N ALA A 88 8.03 6.42 -8.41
CA ALA A 88 8.76 5.18 -8.66
C ALA A 88 7.92 3.94 -8.28
N MET A 89 7.23 3.97 -7.13
CA MET A 89 6.33 2.90 -6.70
C MET A 89 5.18 2.69 -7.68
N GLU A 90 4.53 3.75 -8.15
CA GLU A 90 3.47 3.68 -9.16
C GLU A 90 3.98 3.05 -10.47
N SER A 91 5.17 3.43 -10.92
CA SER A 91 5.80 2.83 -12.10
C SER A 91 6.18 1.36 -11.89
N ALA A 92 6.57 0.97 -10.68
CA ALA A 92 6.90 -0.42 -10.35
C ALA A 92 5.65 -1.32 -10.41
N VAL A 93 4.51 -0.83 -9.89
CA VAL A 93 3.23 -1.55 -9.95
C VAL A 93 2.81 -1.87 -11.39
N GLU A 94 3.13 -1.01 -12.36
CA GLU A 94 2.79 -1.24 -13.78
C GLU A 94 3.70 -2.27 -14.48
N THR A 95 4.88 -2.55 -13.93
CA THR A 95 5.95 -3.24 -14.67
C THR A 95 6.42 -4.53 -14.01
N VAL A 96 6.20 -4.71 -12.71
CA VAL A 96 6.71 -5.85 -11.97
C VAL A 96 5.87 -7.11 -12.20
N THR A 97 6.54 -8.24 -12.28
CA THR A 97 5.92 -9.57 -12.42
C THR A 97 5.77 -10.27 -11.07
N ASN A 98 4.86 -11.24 -10.95
CA ASN A 98 4.63 -11.99 -9.71
C ASN A 98 5.91 -12.62 -9.13
N ASP A 99 6.77 -13.18 -9.98
CA ASP A 99 8.05 -13.77 -9.54
C ASP A 99 8.97 -12.73 -8.91
N GLN A 100 9.01 -11.52 -9.49
CA GLN A 100 9.80 -10.41 -8.96
C GLN A 100 9.22 -9.89 -7.65
N VAL A 101 7.89 -9.85 -7.52
CA VAL A 101 7.21 -9.48 -6.26
C VAL A 101 7.64 -10.40 -5.11
N LEU A 102 7.62 -11.72 -5.33
CA LEU A 102 8.00 -12.70 -4.30
C LEU A 102 9.49 -12.67 -3.92
N GLN A 103 10.35 -12.22 -4.84
CA GLN A 103 11.79 -12.04 -4.59
C GLN A 103 12.14 -10.73 -3.88
N GLY A 104 11.14 -9.95 -3.45
CA GLY A 104 11.38 -8.65 -2.83
C GLY A 104 11.61 -7.53 -3.84
N GLY A 105 11.08 -7.65 -5.06
CA GLY A 105 11.10 -6.59 -6.09
C GLY A 105 10.37 -5.30 -5.70
N PHE A 106 9.79 -5.29 -4.50
CA PHE A 106 9.17 -4.15 -3.84
C PHE A 106 9.87 -3.75 -2.53
N ALA A 107 11.03 -4.34 -2.20
CA ALA A 107 11.73 -4.08 -0.95
C ALA A 107 11.89 -2.57 -0.77
N GLY A 108 11.22 -2.06 0.27
CA GLY A 108 10.79 -0.68 0.41
C GLY A 108 11.86 0.32 -0.01
N GLU A 109 11.61 0.98 -1.14
CA GLU A 109 12.45 2.08 -1.57
C GLU A 109 12.45 3.13 -0.46
N THR A 110 13.64 3.45 0.02
CA THR A 110 13.83 4.55 0.96
C THR A 110 13.93 5.83 0.12
N PRO A 111 13.26 6.93 0.51
CA PRO A 111 13.36 8.19 -0.22
C PRO A 111 14.82 8.63 -0.40
N GLU A 112 15.13 9.21 -1.55
CA GLU A 112 16.46 9.76 -1.78
C GLU A 112 16.82 10.79 -0.70
N GLY A 113 18.04 10.70 -0.17
CA GLY A 113 18.53 11.58 0.90
C GLY A 113 18.22 11.09 2.31
N LEU A 114 17.39 10.05 2.49
CA LEU A 114 17.16 9.43 3.78
C LEU A 114 18.13 8.26 3.98
N GLY A 115 18.98 8.35 5.00
CA GLY A 115 19.89 7.24 5.33
C GLY A 115 19.11 6.02 5.81
N GLU A 116 19.57 4.81 5.43
CA GLU A 116 18.90 3.54 5.78
C GLU A 116 18.71 3.38 7.30
N GLU A 117 19.72 3.72 8.11
CA GLU A 117 19.62 3.66 9.57
C GLU A 117 18.49 4.54 10.11
N ARG A 118 18.30 5.72 9.50
CA ARG A 118 17.26 6.67 9.88
C ARG A 118 15.88 6.19 9.42
N ALA A 119 15.78 5.63 8.22
CA ALA A 119 14.56 5.01 7.73
C ALA A 119 14.10 3.87 8.66
N VAL A 120 15.02 2.98 9.04
CA VAL A 120 14.76 1.89 10.00
C VAL A 120 14.34 2.43 11.36
N GLU A 121 14.96 3.51 11.84
CA GLU A 121 14.57 4.16 13.10
C GLU A 121 13.13 4.67 13.04
N ILE A 122 12.75 5.40 11.98
CA ILE A 122 11.40 5.96 11.80
C ILE A 122 10.37 4.83 11.70
N VAL A 123 10.65 3.80 10.90
CA VAL A 123 9.79 2.60 10.75
C VAL A 123 9.52 1.96 12.11
N ARG A 124 10.56 1.83 12.95
CA ARG A 124 10.44 1.28 14.32
C ARG A 124 9.65 2.21 15.23
N GLN A 125 9.92 3.51 15.22
CA GLN A 125 9.23 4.50 16.05
C GLN A 125 7.73 4.56 15.73
N CYS A 126 7.38 4.45 14.44
CA CYS A 126 6.01 4.45 13.95
C CYS A 126 5.34 3.08 14.00
N ARG A 127 6.05 2.04 14.45
CA ARG A 127 5.55 0.68 14.66
C ARG A 127 4.93 0.04 13.41
N VAL A 128 5.49 0.34 12.25
CA VAL A 128 4.97 -0.13 10.95
C VAL A 128 5.06 -1.66 10.86
N VAL A 129 6.17 -2.23 11.33
CA VAL A 129 6.40 -3.68 11.32
C VAL A 129 5.41 -4.40 12.22
N GLU A 130 5.16 -3.86 13.42
CA GLU A 130 4.17 -4.40 14.35
C GLU A 130 2.77 -4.32 13.76
N ALA A 131 2.37 -3.18 13.19
CA ALA A 131 1.07 -3.03 12.55
C ALA A 131 0.85 -4.03 11.41
N PHE A 132 1.89 -4.26 10.58
CA PHE A 132 1.83 -5.27 9.52
C PHE A 132 1.78 -6.70 10.08
N THR A 133 2.61 -7.00 11.09
CA THR A 133 2.66 -8.32 11.73
C THR A 133 1.34 -8.68 12.39
N ASP A 134 0.73 -7.73 13.11
CA ASP A 134 -0.56 -7.91 13.77
C ASP A 134 -1.65 -8.30 12.76
N ARG A 135 -1.63 -7.72 11.55
CA ARG A 135 -2.54 -8.08 10.47
C ARG A 135 -2.29 -9.47 9.90
N MET A 136 -1.03 -9.83 9.66
CA MET A 136 -0.66 -11.17 9.19
C MET A 136 -1.10 -12.23 10.20
N VAL A 137 -0.91 -11.99 11.50
CA VAL A 137 -1.38 -12.88 12.56
C VAL A 137 -2.91 -12.93 12.59
N ALA A 138 -3.60 -11.78 12.56
CA ALA A 138 -5.06 -11.71 12.59
C ALA A 138 -5.72 -12.36 11.37
N SER A 139 -5.05 -12.35 10.22
CA SER A 139 -5.52 -12.99 8.99
C SER A 139 -5.46 -14.52 9.03
N GLY A 140 -4.62 -15.09 9.89
CA GLY A 140 -4.36 -16.54 9.94
C GLY A 140 -3.23 -17.01 9.02
N ALA A 141 -2.73 -16.15 8.12
CA ALA A 141 -1.63 -16.45 7.20
C ALA A 141 -0.40 -17.04 7.92
N THR A 142 -0.01 -16.47 9.06
CA THR A 142 1.16 -16.94 9.82
C THR A 142 1.06 -18.41 10.23
N ASN A 143 -0.14 -18.88 10.60
CA ASN A 143 -0.34 -20.27 11.01
C ASN A 143 -0.19 -21.24 9.84
N ILE A 144 -0.50 -20.79 8.62
CA ILE A 144 -0.38 -21.61 7.40
C ILE A 144 1.07 -21.60 6.93
N LEU A 145 1.69 -20.42 6.83
CA LEU A 145 3.07 -20.28 6.37
C LEU A 145 4.06 -21.08 7.24
N THR A 146 3.83 -21.17 8.55
CA THR A 146 4.69 -21.96 9.46
C THR A 146 4.57 -23.48 9.27
N GLN A 147 3.52 -23.95 8.61
CA GLN A 147 3.32 -25.36 8.29
C GLN A 147 3.97 -25.74 6.95
N GLU A 148 4.12 -24.78 6.05
CA GLU A 148 4.69 -24.96 4.70
C GLU A 148 6.20 -25.27 4.74
N PRO A 149 6.66 -26.39 4.12
CA PRO A 149 8.06 -26.83 4.21
C PRO A 149 9.09 -25.81 3.71
N GLN A 150 8.75 -25.02 2.69
CA GLN A 150 9.63 -24.02 2.08
C GLN A 150 9.79 -22.73 2.90
N TRP A 151 8.97 -22.53 3.94
CA TRP A 151 8.95 -21.32 4.78
C TRP A 151 9.27 -21.62 6.26
N ARG A 152 9.76 -22.83 6.56
CA ARG A 152 10.33 -23.14 7.87
C ARG A 152 11.76 -22.57 7.97
N PRO A 153 12.11 -21.90 9.08
CA PRO A 153 13.47 -21.37 9.29
C PRO A 153 14.52 -22.49 9.37
#